data_AF-A0A2W4QN61-F1
#
_entry.id   AF-A0A2W4QN61-F1
#
_cell.length_a   1.000
_cell.length_b   1.000
_cell.length_c   1.000
_cell.angle_alpha   90.00
_cell.angle_beta   90.00
_cell.angle_gamma   90.00
#
_symmetry.space_group_name_H-M   'P 1'
#
loop_
_entity.id
_entity.type
_entity.pdbx_description
1 polymer ?
#
loop_
_entity_poly.entity_id
_entity_poly.type
_entity_poly.pdbx_seq_one_letter_code
_entity_poly.pdbx_strand_id
1 'polypeptide(L)'
;MSGLAWLAALVGLALGAALGYLGVRFSPRWLTRPVPRWFAWAWVAATAGAAGLLGFLHPFRPYFWHHLLLLAILLAAAFVDLREHIIPNDLVLAGLLAWLPAMLLFPYDGKSWLSALGGGAAAFALFYLLAVLVPGGMGMGDVKLALVMGLFLGAGWVAMALMLAFILGGLVSGVLLATRRIARKGYIPFGPFLAAGGLITLLWGSQIWNWYAG
;
A
#
# COMPACT_ATOMS: atom_id res chain seq x y z
N MET A 1 6.54 21.82 17.98
CA MET A 1 6.51 20.39 17.60
C MET A 1 6.92 19.59 18.83
N SER A 2 6.14 18.58 19.24
CA SER A 2 6.31 17.95 20.56
C SER A 2 7.34 16.80 20.54
N GLY A 3 8.00 16.55 21.67
CA GLY A 3 8.89 15.38 21.84
C GLY A 3 8.20 14.04 21.59
N LEU A 4 6.86 13.99 21.75
CA LEU A 4 6.03 12.84 21.42
C LEU A 4 6.10 12.45 19.93
N ALA A 5 6.15 13.44 19.02
CA ALA A 5 6.23 13.19 17.59
C ALA A 5 7.55 12.54 17.19
N TRP A 6 8.66 13.00 17.78
CA TRP A 6 9.97 12.39 17.59
C TRP A 6 10.05 10.98 18.18
N LEU A 7 9.47 10.76 19.37
CA LEU A 7 9.39 9.42 19.95
C LEU A 7 8.58 8.46 19.06
N ALA A 8 7.41 8.88 18.59
CA ALA A 8 6.60 8.10 17.67
C ALA A 8 7.32 7.82 16.34
N ALA A 9 8.08 8.79 15.82
CA ALA A 9 8.90 8.61 14.63
C ALA A 9 10.00 7.57 14.84
N LEU A 10 10.71 7.59 15.98
CA LEU A 10 11.73 6.60 16.32
C LEU A 10 11.15 5.20 16.47
N VAL A 11 10.00 5.08 17.14
CA VAL A 11 9.26 3.81 17.24
C VAL A 11 8.84 3.33 15.85
N GLY A 12 8.31 4.23 15.01
CA GLY A 12 7.95 3.94 13.63
C GLY A 12 9.14 3.47 12.79
N LEU A 13 10.30 4.13 12.87
CA LEU A 13 11.53 3.73 12.20
C LEU A 13 11.96 2.31 12.62
N ALA A 14 11.98 2.04 13.92
CA ALA A 14 12.39 0.73 14.45
C ALA A 14 11.44 -0.39 14.02
N LEU A 15 10.13 -0.18 14.17
CA LEU A 15 9.11 -1.17 13.78
C LEU A 15 9.06 -1.36 12.26
N GLY A 16 9.15 -0.27 11.49
CA GLY A 16 9.19 -0.32 10.04
C GLY A 16 10.41 -1.08 9.53
N ALA A 17 11.59 -0.85 10.13
CA ALA A 17 12.80 -1.61 9.81
C ALA A 17 12.63 -3.10 10.11
N ALA A 18 12.02 -3.45 11.26
CA ALA A 18 11.73 -4.83 11.61
C ALA A 18 10.76 -5.49 10.61
N LEU A 19 9.68 -4.80 10.24
CA LEU A 19 8.70 -5.29 9.26
C LEU A 19 9.31 -5.44 7.86
N GLY A 20 10.13 -4.48 7.43
CA GLY A 20 10.90 -4.59 6.19
C GLY A 20 11.87 -5.76 6.20
N TYR A 21 12.58 -5.97 7.30
CA TYR A 21 13.49 -7.10 7.46
C TYR A 21 12.73 -8.43 7.42
N LEU A 22 11.57 -8.53 8.06
CA LEU A 22 10.69 -9.70 7.95
C LEU A 22 10.22 -9.91 6.51
N GLY A 23 9.84 -8.84 5.80
CA GLY A 23 9.50 -8.90 4.38
C GLY A 23 10.62 -9.51 3.54
N VAL A 24 11.86 -9.04 3.72
CA VAL A 24 13.05 -9.60 3.07
C VAL A 24 13.31 -11.05 3.50
N ARG A 25 13.10 -11.38 4.78
CA ARG A 25 13.30 -12.74 5.31
C ARG A 25 12.30 -13.74 4.72
N PHE A 26 11.05 -13.33 4.52
CA PHE A 26 10.00 -14.15 3.91
C PHE A 26 10.03 -14.12 2.37
N SER A 27 10.75 -13.18 1.77
CA SER A 27 10.81 -13.00 0.32
C SER A 27 11.24 -14.22 -0.49
N PRO A 28 12.02 -15.21 0.02
CA PRO A 28 12.29 -16.44 -0.73
C PRO A 28 11.02 -17.25 -1.08
N ARG A 29 9.89 -16.99 -0.40
CA ARG A 29 8.59 -17.60 -0.76
C ARG A 29 7.96 -16.96 -2.00
N TRP A 30 8.40 -15.77 -2.38
CA TRP A 30 7.75 -14.92 -3.38
C TRP A 30 8.65 -14.58 -4.56
N LEU A 31 9.96 -14.55 -4.34
CA LEU A 31 10.96 -14.14 -5.33
C LEU A 31 11.69 -15.37 -5.85
N THR A 32 11.78 -15.49 -7.17
CA THR A 32 12.43 -16.63 -7.83
C THR A 32 13.95 -16.52 -7.77
N ARG A 33 14.47 -15.28 -7.71
CA ARG A 33 15.89 -14.98 -7.67
C ARG A 33 16.34 -14.57 -6.26
N PRO A 34 17.60 -14.83 -5.86
CA PRO A 34 18.15 -14.36 -4.59
C PRO A 34 18.08 -12.83 -4.49
N VAL A 35 17.67 -12.28 -3.34
CA VAL A 35 17.56 -10.83 -3.17
C VAL A 35 18.95 -10.21 -3.03
N PRO A 36 19.36 -9.29 -3.92
CA PRO A 36 20.64 -8.61 -3.76
C PRO A 36 20.59 -7.68 -2.54
N ARG A 37 21.73 -7.54 -1.85
CA ARG A 37 21.81 -6.79 -0.57
C ARG A 37 21.27 -5.37 -0.68
N TRP A 38 21.56 -4.65 -1.76
CA TRP A 38 21.06 -3.28 -1.95
C TRP A 38 19.54 -3.22 -2.01
N PHE A 39 18.89 -4.22 -2.62
CA PHE A 39 17.43 -4.29 -2.74
C PHE A 39 16.78 -4.64 -1.41
N ALA A 40 17.39 -5.57 -0.66
CA ALA A 40 16.99 -5.87 0.71
C ALA A 40 17.04 -4.62 1.59
N TRP A 41 18.16 -3.88 1.57
CA TRP A 41 18.29 -2.65 2.34
C TRP A 41 17.38 -1.53 1.85
N ALA A 42 17.12 -1.42 0.54
CA ALA A 42 16.14 -0.47 0.01
C ALA A 42 14.74 -0.75 0.53
N TRP A 43 14.34 -2.03 0.61
CA TRP A 43 13.06 -2.44 1.20
C TRP A 43 12.98 -2.09 2.69
N VAL A 44 14.00 -2.47 3.46
CA VAL A 44 14.08 -2.14 4.89
C VAL A 44 14.06 -0.61 5.11
N ALA A 45 14.81 0.15 4.32
CA ALA A 45 14.86 1.60 4.44
C ALA A 45 13.52 2.27 4.05
N ALA A 46 12.87 1.81 2.99
CA ALA A 46 11.58 2.33 2.55
C ALA A 46 10.49 2.09 3.61
N THR A 47 10.44 0.87 4.16
CA THR A 47 9.50 0.51 5.24
C THR A 47 9.77 1.24 6.54
N ALA A 48 11.03 1.34 6.96
CA ALA A 48 11.45 2.14 8.11
C ALA A 48 11.08 3.61 7.93
N GLY A 49 11.49 4.23 6.82
CA GLY A 49 11.25 5.64 6.55
C GLY A 49 9.76 5.98 6.47
N ALA A 50 8.96 5.17 5.78
CA ALA A 50 7.53 5.39 5.69
C ALA A 50 6.83 5.23 7.06
N ALA A 51 7.22 4.24 7.86
CA ALA A 51 6.68 4.04 9.21
C ALA A 51 7.12 5.12 10.20
N GLY A 52 8.37 5.60 10.08
CA GLY A 52 8.88 6.73 10.86
C GLY A 52 8.13 8.02 10.53
N LEU A 53 7.88 8.27 9.24
CA LEU A 53 7.06 9.39 8.78
C LEU A 53 5.62 9.28 9.28
N LEU A 54 5.01 8.09 9.22
CA LEU A 54 3.70 7.82 9.81
C LEU A 54 3.67 8.17 11.29
N GLY A 55 4.67 7.74 12.06
CA GLY A 55 4.79 8.06 13.49
C GLY A 55 4.99 9.55 13.75
N PHE A 56 5.76 10.23 12.91
CA PHE A 56 5.98 11.67 13.03
C PHE A 56 4.71 12.49 12.75
N LEU A 57 3.97 12.14 11.69
CA LEU A 57 2.76 12.85 11.28
C LEU A 57 1.56 12.53 12.18
N HIS A 58 1.49 11.30 12.72
CA HIS A 58 0.37 10.81 13.52
C HIS A 58 0.84 10.19 14.86
N PRO A 59 1.42 10.99 15.79
CA PRO A 59 2.11 10.44 16.96
C PRO A 59 1.18 9.67 17.90
N PHE A 60 1.44 8.37 18.06
CA PHE A 60 0.71 7.42 18.94
C PHE A 60 -0.81 7.52 18.87
N ARG A 61 -1.34 7.89 17.71
CA ARG A 61 -2.78 7.85 17.49
C ARG A 61 -3.26 6.39 17.47
N PRO A 62 -4.49 6.08 17.92
CA PRO A 62 -4.98 4.69 17.98
C PRO A 62 -4.82 3.93 16.65
N TYR A 63 -5.01 4.64 15.54
CA TYR A 63 -4.91 4.11 14.19
C TYR A 63 -3.49 3.91 13.66
N PHE A 64 -2.46 4.35 14.39
CA PHE A 64 -1.06 4.16 13.99
C PHE A 64 -0.76 2.70 13.65
N TRP A 65 -1.20 1.76 14.49
CA TRP A 65 -0.98 0.33 14.31
C TRP A 65 -1.68 -0.22 13.08
N HIS A 66 -2.92 0.21 12.84
CA HIS A 66 -3.69 -0.15 11.64
C HIS A 66 -3.00 0.31 10.36
N HIS A 67 -2.50 1.54 10.36
CA HIS A 67 -1.78 2.13 9.22
C HIS A 67 -0.42 1.46 8.99
N LEU A 68 0.29 1.10 10.07
CA LEU A 68 1.58 0.42 10.01
C LEU A 68 1.47 -0.96 9.36
N LEU A 69 0.41 -1.73 9.67
CA LEU A 69 0.16 -3.03 9.08
C LEU A 69 -0.12 -2.92 7.58
N LEU A 70 -1.01 -2.00 7.17
CA LEU A 70 -1.28 -1.78 5.75
C LEU A 70 -0.02 -1.33 5.00
N LEU A 71 0.75 -0.40 5.59
CA LEU A 71 2.01 0.10 5.03
C LEU A 71 2.99 -1.04 4.75
N ALA A 72 3.15 -1.98 5.69
CA ALA A 72 4.03 -3.12 5.51
C ALA A 72 3.57 -4.04 4.36
N ILE A 73 2.26 -4.29 4.25
CA ILE A 73 1.69 -5.10 3.16
C ILE A 73 1.88 -4.41 1.80
N LEU A 74 1.60 -3.11 1.72
CA LEU A 74 1.73 -2.33 0.49
C LEU A 74 3.17 -2.28 0.00
N LEU A 75 4.13 -2.01 0.89
CA LEU A 75 5.53 -2.00 0.51
C LEU A 75 6.03 -3.39 0.14
N ALA A 76 5.66 -4.44 0.88
CA ALA A 76 6.01 -5.80 0.50
C ALA A 76 5.47 -6.15 -0.90
N ALA A 77 4.22 -5.81 -1.19
CA ALA A 77 3.61 -6.04 -2.49
C ALA A 77 4.34 -5.25 -3.59
N ALA A 78 4.64 -3.98 -3.36
CA ALA A 78 5.36 -3.14 -4.33
C ALA A 78 6.76 -3.68 -4.64
N PHE A 79 7.54 -4.08 -3.63
CA PHE A 79 8.88 -4.63 -3.84
C PHE A 79 8.82 -5.97 -4.58
N VAL A 80 7.87 -6.84 -4.27
CA VAL A 80 7.71 -8.11 -5.00
C VAL A 80 7.25 -7.87 -6.43
N ASP A 81 6.27 -6.98 -6.64
CA ASP A 81 5.72 -6.68 -7.96
C ASP A 81 6.74 -5.98 -8.88
N LEU A 82 7.57 -5.08 -8.35
CA LEU A 82 8.68 -4.46 -9.09
C LEU A 82 9.70 -5.48 -9.63
N ARG A 83 9.79 -6.65 -9.01
CA ARG A 83 10.81 -7.64 -9.33
C ARG A 83 10.29 -8.80 -10.16
N GLU A 84 9.10 -9.29 -9.83
CA GLU A 84 8.53 -10.51 -10.41
C GLU A 84 7.18 -10.27 -11.11
N HIS A 85 6.66 -9.03 -11.11
CA HIS A 85 5.36 -8.68 -11.72
C HIS A 85 4.18 -9.52 -11.17
N ILE A 86 4.27 -9.89 -9.89
CA ILE A 86 3.22 -10.63 -9.19
C ILE A 86 2.98 -10.04 -7.80
N ILE A 87 1.75 -10.17 -7.32
CA ILE A 87 1.41 -9.94 -5.91
C ILE A 87 1.07 -11.31 -5.29
N PRO A 88 1.86 -11.81 -4.33
CA PRO A 88 1.70 -13.16 -3.78
C PRO A 88 0.38 -13.33 -3.01
N ASN A 89 -0.30 -14.46 -3.22
CA ASN A 89 -1.54 -14.77 -2.51
C ASN A 89 -1.32 -14.86 -0.98
N ASP A 90 -0.18 -15.39 -0.54
CA ASP A 90 0.18 -15.46 0.88
C ASP A 90 0.26 -14.08 1.53
N LEU A 91 0.75 -13.08 0.78
CA LEU A 91 0.85 -11.70 1.25
C LEU A 91 -0.53 -11.04 1.33
N VAL A 92 -1.38 -11.27 0.32
CA VAL A 92 -2.78 -10.83 0.36
C VAL A 92 -3.50 -11.47 1.55
N LEU A 93 -3.33 -12.78 1.76
CA LEU A 93 -3.94 -13.50 2.87
C LEU A 93 -3.46 -12.96 4.21
N ALA A 94 -2.16 -12.71 4.36
CA ALA A 94 -1.61 -12.06 5.54
C ALA A 94 -2.28 -10.70 5.80
N GLY A 95 -2.55 -9.93 4.74
CA GLY A 95 -3.28 -8.67 4.85
C GLY A 95 -4.73 -8.84 5.30
N LEU A 96 -5.47 -9.78 4.72
CA LEU A 96 -6.84 -10.09 5.13
C LEU A 96 -6.91 -10.54 6.61
N LEU A 97 -5.97 -11.39 7.03
CA LEU A 97 -5.89 -11.88 8.40
C LEU A 97 -5.45 -10.79 9.38
N ALA A 98 -4.57 -9.87 8.95
CA ALA A 98 -4.12 -8.75 9.77
C ALA A 98 -5.21 -7.67 9.93
N TRP A 99 -6.11 -7.53 8.96
CA TRP A 99 -7.18 -6.54 9.00
C TRP A 99 -8.13 -6.75 10.19
N LEU A 100 -8.54 -8.00 10.45
CA LEU A 100 -9.51 -8.30 11.50
C LEU A 100 -9.05 -7.88 12.91
N PRO A 101 -7.88 -8.30 13.41
CA PRO A 101 -7.38 -7.83 14.70
C PRO A 101 -7.05 -6.33 14.68
N ALA A 102 -6.60 -5.78 13.54
CA ALA A 102 -6.37 -4.34 13.43
C ALA A 102 -7.67 -3.54 13.66
N MET A 103 -8.77 -3.98 13.06
CA MET A 103 -10.09 -3.37 13.23
C MET A 103 -10.65 -3.52 14.65
N LEU A 104 -10.38 -4.65 15.31
CA LEU A 104 -10.88 -4.95 16.66
C LEU A 104 -10.08 -4.23 17.76
N LEU A 105 -8.74 -4.20 17.63
CA LEU A 105 -7.84 -3.70 18.68
C LEU A 105 -7.52 -2.22 18.51
N PHE A 106 -7.58 -1.71 17.28
CA PHE A 106 -7.17 -0.35 16.94
C PHE A 106 -8.26 0.36 16.13
N PRO A 107 -9.47 0.55 16.70
CA PRO A 107 -10.55 1.22 16.00
C PRO A 107 -10.11 2.63 15.58
N TYR A 108 -10.34 2.97 14.32
CA TYR A 108 -10.06 4.29 13.78
C TYR A 108 -11.31 5.15 13.83
N ASP A 109 -11.15 6.40 14.28
CA ASP A 109 -12.23 7.39 14.32
C ASP A 109 -12.91 7.52 12.94
N GLY A 110 -14.20 7.19 12.90
CA GLY A 110 -15.08 7.53 11.78
C GLY A 110 -15.29 6.48 10.68
N LYS A 111 -14.85 5.22 10.84
CA LYS A 111 -15.17 4.15 9.87
C LYS A 111 -15.84 2.96 10.52
N SER A 112 -17.14 2.82 10.24
CA SER A 112 -17.90 1.63 10.60
C SER A 112 -17.38 0.40 9.84
N TRP A 113 -17.63 -0.79 10.39
CA TRP A 113 -17.43 -2.07 9.70
C TRP A 113 -18.02 -2.07 8.29
N LEU A 114 -19.16 -1.40 8.11
CA LEU A 114 -19.81 -1.23 6.82
C LEU A 114 -18.96 -0.42 5.83
N SER A 115 -18.26 0.62 6.29
CA SER A 115 -17.35 1.40 5.45
C SER A 115 -16.13 0.59 5.02
N ALA A 116 -15.56 -0.22 5.92
CA ALA A 116 -14.43 -1.11 5.62
C ALA A 116 -14.83 -2.20 4.61
N LEU A 117 -15.90 -2.95 4.91
CA LEU A 117 -16.42 -3.99 4.03
C LEU A 117 -16.88 -3.43 2.69
N GLY A 118 -17.61 -2.31 2.70
CA GLY A 118 -18.05 -1.62 1.49
C GLY A 118 -16.89 -1.10 0.66
N GLY A 119 -15.86 -0.54 1.30
CA GLY A 119 -14.64 -0.09 0.63
C GLY A 119 -13.86 -1.25 0.01
N GLY A 120 -13.68 -2.34 0.74
CA GLY A 120 -13.07 -3.58 0.23
C GLY A 120 -13.82 -4.16 -0.96
N ALA A 121 -15.13 -4.33 -0.82
CA ALA A 121 -15.99 -4.88 -1.87
C ALA A 121 -16.02 -3.98 -3.11
N ALA A 122 -16.14 -2.66 -2.95
CA ALA A 122 -16.15 -1.71 -4.06
C ALA A 122 -14.80 -1.68 -4.79
N ALA A 123 -13.68 -1.65 -4.07
CA ALA A 123 -12.35 -1.67 -4.66
C ALA A 123 -12.08 -2.98 -5.42
N PHE A 124 -12.44 -4.12 -4.82
CA PHE A 124 -12.38 -5.42 -5.48
C PHE A 124 -13.24 -5.46 -6.74
N ALA A 125 -14.51 -5.07 -6.65
CA ALA A 125 -15.44 -5.10 -7.76
C ALA A 125 -14.99 -4.21 -8.92
N LEU A 126 -14.50 -3.01 -8.63
CA LEU A 126 -13.96 -2.09 -9.63
C LEU A 126 -12.76 -2.72 -10.37
N PHE A 127 -11.77 -3.21 -9.62
CA PHE A 127 -10.56 -3.78 -10.23
C PHE A 127 -10.84 -5.10 -10.94
N TYR A 128 -11.73 -5.93 -10.39
CA TYR A 128 -12.16 -7.17 -11.02
C TYR A 128 -12.88 -6.90 -12.35
N LEU A 129 -13.78 -5.90 -12.37
CA LEU A 129 -14.45 -5.47 -13.58
C LEU A 129 -13.45 -4.99 -14.64
N LEU A 130 -12.46 -4.17 -14.25
CA LEU A 130 -11.38 -3.74 -15.14
C LEU A 130 -10.57 -4.92 -15.70
N ALA A 131 -10.24 -5.91 -14.86
CA ALA A 131 -9.49 -7.09 -15.27
C ALA A 131 -10.25 -7.97 -16.27
N VAL A 132 -11.59 -8.05 -16.15
CA VAL A 132 -12.44 -8.82 -17.06
C VAL A 132 -12.72 -8.05 -18.36
N LEU A 133 -12.97 -6.75 -18.28
CA LEU A 133 -13.26 -5.91 -19.45
C LEU A 133 -12.03 -5.62 -20.30
N VAL A 134 -10.84 -5.61 -19.70
CA VAL A 134 -9.55 -5.38 -20.37
C VAL A 134 -8.62 -6.57 -20.12
N PRO A 135 -8.81 -7.70 -20.85
CA PRO A 135 -7.96 -8.88 -20.70
C PRO A 135 -6.48 -8.54 -20.91
N GLY A 136 -5.64 -8.91 -19.94
CA GLY A 136 -4.21 -8.60 -19.95
C GLY A 136 -3.86 -7.16 -19.58
N GLY A 137 -4.85 -6.31 -19.27
CA GLY A 137 -4.63 -4.94 -18.81
C GLY A 137 -4.29 -4.82 -17.33
N MET A 138 -4.82 -5.72 -16.49
CA MET A 138 -4.63 -5.68 -15.03
C MET A 138 -4.43 -7.08 -14.45
N GLY A 139 -3.53 -7.22 -13.48
CA GLY A 139 -3.25 -8.50 -12.83
C GLY A 139 -4.27 -8.82 -11.74
N MET A 140 -4.63 -10.10 -11.59
CA MET A 140 -5.47 -10.53 -10.46
C MET A 140 -4.84 -10.28 -9.09
N GLY A 141 -3.51 -10.11 -9.03
CA GLY A 141 -2.81 -9.66 -7.84
C GLY A 141 -3.25 -8.26 -7.40
N ASP A 142 -3.39 -7.33 -8.35
CA ASP A 142 -3.81 -5.94 -8.10
C ASP A 142 -5.24 -5.89 -7.55
N VAL A 143 -6.13 -6.71 -8.15
CA VAL A 143 -7.54 -6.84 -7.71
C VAL A 143 -7.62 -7.25 -6.24
N LYS A 144 -6.81 -8.23 -5.84
CA LYS A 144 -6.76 -8.73 -4.46
C LYS A 144 -6.11 -7.74 -3.50
N LEU A 145 -5.09 -7.00 -3.96
CA LEU A 145 -4.49 -5.95 -3.14
C LEU A 145 -5.46 -4.78 -2.93
N ALA A 146 -6.23 -4.41 -3.96
CA ALA A 146 -7.27 -3.39 -3.88
C ALA A 146 -8.36 -3.76 -2.84
N LEU A 147 -8.74 -5.03 -2.75
CA LEU A 147 -9.61 -5.54 -1.67
C LEU A 147 -9.02 -5.24 -0.28
N VAL A 148 -7.77 -5.65 -0.05
CA VAL A 148 -7.09 -5.43 1.24
C VAL A 148 -7.01 -3.94 1.54
N MET A 149 -6.63 -3.11 0.57
CA MET A 149 -6.61 -1.66 0.72
C MET A 149 -7.98 -1.10 1.09
N GLY A 150 -9.05 -1.54 0.44
CA GLY A 150 -10.40 -1.10 0.74
C GLY A 150 -10.86 -1.49 2.15
N LEU A 151 -10.46 -2.67 2.64
CA LEU A 151 -10.75 -3.10 4.01
C LEU A 151 -10.05 -2.20 5.04
N PHE A 152 -8.77 -1.88 4.82
CA PHE A 152 -8.03 -1.01 5.76
C PHE A 152 -8.43 0.47 5.65
N LEU A 153 -8.64 0.98 4.43
CA LEU A 153 -8.91 2.40 4.18
C LEU A 153 -10.40 2.74 4.30
N GLY A 154 -11.30 1.79 4.10
CA GLY A 154 -12.74 2.05 3.96
C GLY A 154 -13.11 2.87 2.73
N ALA A 155 -14.42 2.97 2.46
CA ALA A 155 -14.95 3.45 1.18
C ALA A 155 -14.46 4.84 0.73
N GLY A 156 -14.43 5.83 1.63
CA GLY A 156 -14.01 7.19 1.27
C GLY A 156 -12.53 7.28 0.89
N TRP A 157 -11.67 6.69 1.71
CA TRP A 157 -10.22 6.82 1.53
C TRP A 157 -9.69 5.88 0.46
N VAL A 158 -10.29 4.70 0.27
CA VAL A 158 -9.87 3.82 -0.83
C VAL A 158 -10.12 4.46 -2.18
N ALA A 159 -11.22 5.20 -2.36
CA ALA A 159 -11.46 5.91 -3.62
C ALA A 159 -10.33 6.90 -3.95
N MET A 160 -9.88 7.67 -2.95
CA MET A 160 -8.74 8.59 -3.11
C MET A 160 -7.44 7.84 -3.40
N ALA A 161 -7.17 6.74 -2.69
CA ALA A 161 -5.97 5.92 -2.91
C ALA A 161 -5.92 5.35 -4.34
N LEU A 162 -7.05 4.84 -4.83
CA LEU A 162 -7.16 4.30 -6.19
C LEU A 162 -7.02 5.41 -7.24
N MET A 163 -7.63 6.57 -7.01
CA MET A 163 -7.48 7.73 -7.90
C MET A 163 -6.01 8.15 -8.00
N LEU A 164 -5.31 8.29 -6.87
CA LEU A 164 -3.88 8.60 -6.85
C LEU A 164 -3.04 7.53 -7.54
N ALA A 165 -3.37 6.25 -7.35
CA ALA A 165 -2.70 5.15 -8.04
C ALA A 165 -2.85 5.25 -9.56
N PHE A 166 -4.05 5.53 -10.07
CA PHE A 166 -4.28 5.73 -11.50
C PHE A 166 -3.55 6.96 -12.05
N ILE A 167 -3.55 8.08 -11.31
CA ILE A 167 -2.83 9.31 -11.73
C ILE A 167 -1.33 9.03 -11.81
N LEU A 168 -0.73 8.43 -10.77
CA LEU A 168 0.70 8.13 -10.73
C LEU A 168 1.08 7.11 -11.80
N GLY A 169 0.32 6.02 -11.93
CA GLY A 169 0.55 4.98 -12.92
C GLY A 169 0.41 5.53 -14.34
N GLY A 170 -0.62 6.34 -14.61
CA GLY A 170 -0.84 6.97 -15.91
C GLY A 170 0.27 7.97 -16.27
N LEU A 171 0.71 8.79 -15.32
CA LEU A 171 1.78 9.77 -15.54
C LEU A 171 3.10 9.07 -15.86
N VAL A 172 3.50 8.09 -15.04
CA VAL A 172 4.77 7.37 -15.24
C VAL A 172 4.74 6.56 -16.53
N SER A 173 3.64 5.84 -16.79
CA SER A 173 3.48 5.09 -18.04
C SER A 173 3.49 6.00 -19.27
N GLY A 174 2.84 7.17 -19.19
CA GLY A 174 2.83 8.17 -20.25
C GLY A 174 4.22 8.74 -20.55
N VAL A 175 5.00 9.07 -19.52
CA VAL A 175 6.38 9.55 -19.66
C VAL A 175 7.28 8.46 -20.26
N LEU A 176 7.16 7.22 -19.80
CA LEU A 176 7.95 6.10 -20.31
C LEU A 176 7.63 5.79 -21.78
N LEU A 177 6.35 5.93 -22.17
CA LEU A 177 5.93 5.78 -23.56
C LEU A 177 6.43 6.94 -24.43
N ALA A 178 6.31 8.19 -23.96
CA ALA A 178 6.77 9.39 -24.67
C ALA A 178 8.29 9.39 -24.89
N THR A 179 9.04 8.91 -23.89
CA THR A 179 10.50 8.76 -23.96
C THR A 179 10.97 7.48 -24.66
N ARG A 180 10.03 6.68 -25.20
CA ARG A 180 10.29 5.40 -25.89
C ARG A 180 11.08 4.39 -25.06
N ARG A 181 11.03 4.48 -23.73
CA ARG A 181 11.67 3.53 -22.81
C ARG A 181 10.87 2.24 -22.67
N ILE A 182 9.58 2.26 -23.02
CA ILE A 182 8.70 1.10 -23.04
C ILE A 182 7.93 1.06 -24.36
N ALA A 183 7.70 -0.14 -24.88
CA ALA A 183 6.89 -0.35 -26.08
C ALA A 183 5.41 -0.06 -25.79
N ARG A 184 4.62 0.29 -26.83
CA ARG A 184 3.16 0.49 -26.68
C ARG A 184 2.40 -0.68 -26.04
N LYS A 185 2.96 -1.90 -26.10
CA LYS A 185 2.42 -3.12 -25.48
C LYS A 185 3.28 -3.63 -24.30
N GLY A 186 4.20 -2.82 -23.79
CA GLY A 186 5.01 -3.20 -22.64
C GLY A 186 4.17 -3.23 -21.38
N TYR A 187 4.33 -4.30 -20.60
CA TYR A 187 3.67 -4.44 -19.30
C TYR A 187 4.38 -3.58 -18.26
N ILE A 188 3.60 -2.85 -17.46
CA ILE A 188 4.11 -2.07 -16.32
C ILE A 188 3.40 -2.59 -15.07
N PRO A 189 4.14 -3.03 -14.03
CA PRO A 189 3.54 -3.48 -12.79
C PRO A 189 2.71 -2.35 -12.17
N PHE A 190 1.42 -2.61 -11.89
CA PHE A 190 0.53 -1.61 -11.31
C PHE A 190 0.60 -1.58 -9.77
N GLY A 191 1.05 -2.67 -9.14
CA GLY A 191 1.18 -2.81 -7.69
C GLY A 191 1.97 -1.69 -7.00
N PRO A 192 3.10 -1.19 -7.55
CA PRO A 192 3.85 -0.08 -6.98
C PRO A 192 3.06 1.23 -6.95
N PHE A 193 2.25 1.50 -7.98
CA PHE A 193 1.40 2.70 -8.01
C PHE A 193 0.21 2.56 -7.06
N LEU A 194 -0.34 1.35 -6.95
CA LEU A 194 -1.38 1.02 -6.00
C LEU A 194 -0.88 1.22 -4.55
N ALA A 195 0.33 0.73 -4.25
CA ALA A 195 1.01 0.97 -2.99
C ALA A 195 1.29 2.47 -2.74
N ALA A 196 1.78 3.21 -3.74
CA ALA A 196 2.04 4.63 -3.61
C ALA A 196 0.77 5.44 -3.30
N GLY A 197 -0.33 5.18 -4.02
CA GLY A 197 -1.63 5.81 -3.76
C GLY A 197 -2.18 5.50 -2.37
N GLY A 198 -2.02 4.25 -1.92
CA GLY A 198 -2.34 3.83 -0.56
C GLY A 198 -1.50 4.54 0.52
N LEU A 199 -0.18 4.60 0.34
CA LEU A 199 0.73 5.27 1.28
C LEU A 199 0.48 6.77 1.37
N ILE A 200 0.28 7.45 0.24
CA ILE A 200 -0.04 8.88 0.23
C ILE A 200 -1.35 9.13 0.98
N THR A 201 -2.35 8.27 0.77
CA THR A 201 -3.63 8.35 1.46
C THR A 201 -3.51 8.09 2.96
N LEU A 202 -2.70 7.11 3.38
CA LEU A 202 -2.43 6.82 4.79
C LEU A 202 -1.76 8.00 5.50
N LEU A 203 -0.82 8.67 4.85
CA LEU A 203 0.01 9.71 5.46
C LEU A 203 -0.66 11.09 5.46
N TRP A 204 -1.30 11.45 4.34
CA TRP A 204 -1.83 12.80 4.10
C TRP A 204 -3.31 12.85 3.80
N GLY A 205 -4.03 11.73 3.94
CA GLY A 205 -5.42 11.68 3.50
C GLY A 205 -6.28 12.78 4.13
N SER A 206 -6.22 12.94 5.46
CA SER A 206 -6.98 14.00 6.16
C SER A 206 -6.72 15.40 5.60
N GLN A 207 -5.47 15.70 5.26
CA GLN A 207 -5.05 16.99 4.73
C GLN A 207 -5.57 17.18 3.30
N ILE A 208 -5.47 16.14 2.47
CA ILE A 208 -6.00 16.16 1.10
C ILE A 208 -7.52 16.35 1.12
N TRP A 209 -8.23 15.64 1.99
CA TRP A 209 -9.68 15.78 2.13
C TRP A 209 -10.09 17.18 2.55
N ASN A 210 -9.39 17.77 3.53
CA ASN A 210 -9.69 19.13 3.99
C ASN A 210 -9.47 20.17 2.89
N TRP A 211 -8.51 19.98 1.98
CA TRP A 211 -8.36 20.86 0.82
C TRP A 211 -9.58 20.83 -0.11
N TYR A 212 -10.26 19.70 -0.22
CA TYR A 212 -11.50 19.58 -1.00
C TYR A 212 -12.73 20.06 -0.24
N ALA A 213 -12.74 19.93 1.09
CA ALA A 213 -13.90 20.23 1.93
C ALA A 213 -14.05 21.72 2.29
N GLY A 214 -12.97 22.52 2.24
CA GLY A 214 -12.98 23.95 2.57
C GLY A 214 -12.77 24.22 4.05
#